data_AF-A0A7V5U8F0-F1
#
_entry.id   AF-A0A7V5U8F0-F1
#
_cell.length_a   1.000
_cell.length_b   1.000
_cell.length_c   1.000
_cell.angle_alpha   90.00
_cell.angle_beta   90.00
_cell.angle_gamma   90.00
#
_symmetry.space_group_name_H-M   'P 1'
#
loop_
_entity.id
_entity.type
_entity.pdbx_description
1 polymer ?
#
loop_
_entity_poly.entity_id
_entity_poly.type
_entity_poly.pdbx_seq_one_letter_code
_entity_poly.pdbx_strand_id
1 'polypeptide(L)'
;MKNKPSRFSEDIHLLYNFINMNAGEDLSTFIHCTPSEKSAKLIMEEGLIFENYLTHTSDYVSGTDLVELNYFRLIRRSYGDYTIVIQIDDKLIQYLNRKIRNTPFHFSEVLSKRLPDNLNKESTLYQLPEQFILGYFDHIHNRGIKNPRFDPYYHPSFFEKNLQKLLNYHTNQNSHE
;
A
#
# COMPACT_ATOMS: atom_id res chain seq x y z
N MET A 1 14.20 40.22 -3.58
CA MET A 1 13.67 39.39 -2.48
C MET A 1 13.45 37.99 -3.03
N LYS A 2 14.14 36.97 -2.51
CA LYS A 2 13.86 35.58 -2.90
C LYS A 2 12.57 35.17 -2.22
N ASN A 3 11.53 34.86 -2.99
CA ASN A 3 10.26 34.34 -2.45
C ASN A 3 10.58 33.08 -1.66
N LYS A 4 10.36 33.13 -0.34
CA LYS A 4 10.41 31.93 0.50
C LYS A 4 9.30 31.01 -0.03
N PRO A 5 9.58 29.74 -0.35
CA PRO A 5 8.54 28.82 -0.77
C PRO A 5 7.45 28.81 0.30
N SER A 6 6.18 28.76 -0.09
CA SER A 6 5.12 28.63 0.90
C SER A 6 5.37 27.34 1.68
N ARG A 7 5.05 27.32 2.98
CA ARG A 7 5.16 26.12 3.83
C ARG A 7 4.46 24.89 3.21
N PHE A 8 3.49 25.13 2.32
CA PHE A 8 2.80 24.11 1.53
C PHE A 8 3.65 23.44 0.46
N SER A 9 4.54 24.18 -0.20
CA SER A 9 5.46 23.65 -1.22
C SER A 9 6.61 22.85 -0.62
N GLU A 10 7.09 23.20 0.58
CA GLU A 10 8.20 22.48 1.21
C GLU A 10 7.80 21.07 1.67
N ASP A 11 6.61 20.90 2.26
CA ASP A 11 6.08 19.60 2.71
C ASP A 11 5.99 18.59 1.55
N ILE A 12 5.42 19.00 0.41
CA ILE A 12 5.23 18.07 -0.71
C ILE A 12 6.56 17.61 -1.32
N HIS A 13 7.58 18.47 -1.34
CA HIS A 13 8.92 18.07 -1.76
C HIS A 13 9.56 17.08 -0.78
N LEU A 14 9.29 17.22 0.52
CA LEU A 14 9.79 16.29 1.52
C LEU A 14 9.09 14.94 1.45
N LEU A 15 7.77 14.91 1.22
CA LEU A 15 7.04 13.67 0.93
C LEU A 15 7.57 13.01 -0.35
N TYR A 16 7.76 13.79 -1.43
CA TYR A 16 8.35 13.29 -2.67
C TYR A 16 9.72 12.65 -2.44
N ASN A 17 10.60 13.31 -1.68
CA ASN A 17 11.91 12.75 -1.34
C ASN A 17 11.79 11.47 -0.50
N PHE A 18 10.81 11.41 0.40
CA PHE A 18 10.56 10.23 1.22
C PHE A 18 10.07 9.04 0.38
N ILE A 19 9.13 9.27 -0.55
CA ILE A 19 8.65 8.25 -1.50
C ILE A 19 9.79 7.74 -2.39
N ASN A 20 10.64 8.65 -2.87
CA ASN A 20 11.74 8.35 -3.78
C ASN A 20 13.04 7.94 -3.08
N MET A 21 13.00 7.52 -1.81
CA MET A 21 14.19 7.02 -1.10
C MET A 21 14.82 5.80 -1.78
N ASN A 22 14.02 5.00 -2.49
CA ASN A 22 14.46 3.82 -3.25
C ASN A 22 14.41 4.08 -4.77
N ALA A 23 14.66 5.33 -5.19
CA ALA A 23 14.66 5.71 -6.60
C ALA A 23 15.63 4.83 -7.42
N GLY A 24 15.17 4.34 -8.57
CA GLY A 24 15.91 3.42 -9.43
C GLY A 24 15.54 1.94 -9.24
N GLU A 25 14.70 1.63 -8.25
CA GLU A 25 14.04 0.33 -8.12
C GLU A 25 12.67 0.34 -8.80
N ASP A 26 12.28 -0.80 -9.40
CA ASP A 26 10.98 -0.97 -10.04
C ASP A 26 9.91 -1.31 -8.98
N LEU A 27 9.42 -0.28 -8.26
CA LEU A 27 8.48 -0.42 -7.15
C LEU A 27 7.15 0.28 -7.42
N SER A 28 6.05 -0.45 -7.26
CA SER A 28 4.69 0.11 -7.21
C SER A 28 4.49 0.81 -5.88
N THR A 29 4.15 2.09 -5.92
CA THR A 29 3.93 2.90 -4.72
C THR A 29 2.44 3.12 -4.48
N PHE A 30 2.02 2.89 -3.24
CA PHE A 30 0.68 3.23 -2.75
C PHE A 30 0.78 4.15 -1.53
N ILE A 31 -0.18 5.04 -1.37
CA ILE A 31 -0.27 5.93 -0.20
C ILE A 31 -1.60 5.75 0.53
N HIS A 32 -1.55 5.81 1.86
CA HIS A 32 -2.74 5.76 2.71
C HIS A 32 -2.66 6.85 3.77
N CYS A 33 -3.68 7.71 3.86
CA CYS A 33 -3.74 8.77 4.88
C CYS A 33 -4.43 8.28 6.15
N THR A 34 -3.90 8.66 7.31
CA THR A 34 -4.46 8.33 8.62
C THR A 34 -4.43 9.54 9.56
N PRO A 35 -5.44 9.74 10.42
CA PRO A 35 -5.57 10.97 11.21
C PRO A 35 -4.67 11.01 12.46
N SER A 36 -4.02 9.90 12.84
CA SER A 36 -3.23 9.87 14.07
C SER A 36 -1.89 9.15 13.90
N GLU A 37 -0.87 9.67 14.60
CA GLU A 37 0.44 9.03 14.68
C GLU A 37 0.34 7.61 15.27
N LYS A 38 -0.60 7.40 16.20
CA LYS A 38 -0.86 6.09 16.81
C LYS A 38 -1.25 5.07 15.74
N SER A 39 -2.20 5.42 14.87
CA SER A 39 -2.59 4.56 13.75
C SER A 39 -1.43 4.35 12.78
N ALA A 40 -0.64 5.39 12.50
CA ALA A 40 0.50 5.29 11.61
C ALA A 40 1.57 4.31 12.12
N LYS A 41 1.89 4.40 13.41
CA LYS A 41 2.79 3.47 14.10
C LYS A 41 2.24 2.04 14.09
N LEU A 42 0.95 1.86 14.35
CA LEU A 42 0.32 0.54 14.31
C LEU A 42 0.40 -0.08 12.91
N ILE A 43 0.14 0.69 11.85
CA ILE A 43 0.28 0.21 10.46
C ILE A 43 1.74 -0.16 10.15
N MET A 44 2.70 0.61 10.65
CA MET A 44 4.13 0.31 10.51
C MET A 44 4.53 -0.97 11.30
N GLU A 45 3.84 -1.27 12.39
CA GLU A 45 4.11 -2.40 13.28
C GLU A 45 3.41 -3.70 12.85
N GLU A 46 2.20 -3.60 12.32
CA GLU A 46 1.35 -4.76 12.04
C GLU A 46 1.04 -4.90 10.55
N GLY A 47 1.27 -3.87 9.75
CA GLY A 47 0.85 -3.78 8.37
C GLY A 47 -0.49 -3.09 8.18
N LEU A 48 -0.91 -2.92 6.93
CA LEU A 48 -2.14 -2.19 6.59
C LEU A 48 -3.33 -3.15 6.50
N ILE A 49 -4.38 -2.89 7.28
CA ILE A 49 -5.68 -3.55 7.08
C ILE A 49 -6.44 -2.82 5.96
N PHE A 50 -6.95 -3.59 5.00
CA PHE A 50 -7.74 -3.07 3.89
C PHE A 50 -8.98 -3.91 3.61
N GLU A 51 -9.99 -3.28 3.01
CA GLU A 51 -11.25 -3.91 2.63
C GLU A 51 -11.26 -4.24 1.15
N ASN A 52 -11.48 -5.52 0.82
CA ASN A 52 -11.53 -6.07 -0.52
C ASN A 52 -10.20 -5.89 -1.29
N TYR A 53 -9.92 -4.69 -1.82
CA TYR A 53 -8.71 -4.38 -2.59
C TYR A 53 -7.86 -3.32 -1.91
N LEU A 54 -6.54 -3.44 -2.02
CA LEU A 54 -5.61 -2.45 -1.46
C LEU A 54 -5.94 -1.02 -1.93
N THR A 55 -6.36 -0.88 -3.19
CA THR A 55 -6.73 0.40 -3.82
C THR A 55 -8.05 0.99 -3.32
N HIS A 56 -8.84 0.25 -2.52
CA HIS A 56 -10.02 0.83 -1.86
C HIS A 56 -9.64 1.68 -0.64
N THR A 57 -8.53 1.35 0.02
CA THR A 57 -8.06 2.06 1.21
C THR A 57 -6.80 2.87 0.96
N SER A 58 -6.16 2.72 -0.20
CA SER A 58 -4.95 3.43 -0.58
C SER A 58 -5.02 3.91 -2.03
N ASP A 59 -4.23 4.91 -2.37
CA ASP A 59 -4.11 5.42 -3.73
C ASP A 59 -2.79 4.95 -4.35
N TYR A 60 -2.85 4.37 -5.54
CA TYR A 60 -1.65 4.13 -6.34
C TYR A 60 -1.10 5.47 -6.84
N VAL A 61 0.22 5.67 -6.73
CA VAL A 61 0.89 6.89 -7.18
C VAL A 61 2.12 6.52 -8.02
N SER A 62 2.40 7.34 -9.03
CA SER A 62 3.61 7.17 -9.85
C SER A 62 4.90 7.38 -9.05
N GLY A 63 4.82 8.12 -7.94
CA GLY A 63 5.98 8.53 -7.14
C GLY A 63 6.85 9.61 -7.81
N THR A 64 6.74 9.79 -9.12
CA THR A 64 7.57 10.70 -9.91
C THR A 64 6.92 12.05 -10.21
N ASP A 65 5.60 12.15 -10.10
CA ASP A 65 4.86 13.37 -10.42
C ASP A 65 4.46 14.17 -9.15
N LEU A 66 5.10 15.33 -8.97
CA LEU A 66 4.76 16.25 -7.88
C LEU A 66 3.34 16.83 -7.99
N VAL A 67 2.80 16.97 -9.19
CA VAL A 67 1.43 17.47 -9.41
C VAL A 67 0.43 16.44 -8.90
N GLU A 68 0.64 15.16 -9.22
CA GLU A 68 -0.14 14.03 -8.72
C GLU A 68 -0.13 14.00 -7.17
N LEU A 69 1.07 14.02 -6.56
CA LEU A 69 1.19 13.99 -5.10
C LEU A 69 0.51 15.19 -4.44
N ASN A 70 0.60 16.38 -5.05
CA ASN A 70 -0.06 17.57 -4.52
C ASN A 70 -1.59 17.46 -4.63
N TYR A 71 -2.11 16.90 -5.73
CA TYR A 71 -3.53 16.62 -5.89
C TYR A 71 -4.05 15.66 -4.82
N PHE A 72 -3.35 14.54 -4.59
CA PHE A 72 -3.69 13.59 -3.53
C PHE A 72 -3.67 14.25 -2.16
N ARG A 73 -2.61 15.01 -1.84
CA ARG A 73 -2.52 15.72 -0.57
C ARG A 73 -3.69 16.68 -0.38
N LEU A 74 -4.09 17.44 -1.40
CA LEU A 74 -5.20 18.38 -1.28
C LEU A 74 -6.54 17.69 -1.01
N ILE A 75 -6.82 16.61 -1.74
CA ILE A 75 -8.07 15.85 -1.59
C ILE A 75 -8.09 15.07 -0.28
N ARG A 76 -6.94 14.48 0.08
CA ARG A 76 -6.85 13.57 1.22
C ARG A 76 -6.47 14.25 2.53
N ARG A 77 -6.19 15.56 2.52
CA ARG A 77 -5.88 16.35 3.73
C ARG A 77 -6.94 16.19 4.83
N SER A 78 -8.20 16.04 4.46
CA SER A 78 -9.30 15.82 5.40
C SER A 78 -9.23 14.47 6.12
N TYR A 79 -8.52 13.48 5.56
CA TYR A 79 -8.40 12.14 6.13
C TYR A 79 -7.23 11.97 7.10
N GLY A 80 -6.28 12.92 7.16
CA GLY A 80 -5.29 12.94 8.22
C GLY A 80 -3.97 13.63 7.90
N ASP A 81 -3.20 13.88 8.96
CA ASP A 81 -1.89 14.53 8.92
C ASP A 81 -0.71 13.55 8.73
N TYR A 82 -1.00 12.25 8.57
CA TYR A 82 0.00 11.21 8.39
C TYR A 82 -0.26 10.44 7.10
N THR A 83 0.76 10.30 6.27
CA THR A 83 0.69 9.53 5.02
C THR A 83 1.58 8.29 5.12
N ILE A 84 0.97 7.11 5.16
CA ILE A 84 1.67 5.84 5.01
C ILE A 84 2.15 5.72 3.56
N VAL A 85 3.40 5.30 3.39
CA VAL A 85 3.97 4.95 2.08
C VAL A 85 4.19 3.46 2.02
N ILE A 86 3.64 2.84 1.00
CA ILE A 86 3.67 1.40 0.73
C ILE A 86 4.42 1.21 -0.58
N GLN A 87 5.38 0.29 -0.60
CA GLN A 87 6.14 -0.04 -1.79
C GLN A 87 6.26 -1.56 -1.93
N ILE A 88 5.93 -2.05 -3.12
CA ILE A 88 5.92 -3.47 -3.45
C ILE A 88 6.64 -3.62 -4.78
N ASP A 89 7.53 -4.63 -4.88
CA ASP A 89 8.20 -4.98 -6.13
C ASP A 89 7.19 -5.19 -7.28
N ASP A 90 7.41 -4.49 -8.39
CA ASP A 90 6.54 -4.55 -9.57
C ASP A 90 6.49 -5.96 -10.16
N LYS A 91 7.62 -6.68 -10.13
CA LYS A 91 7.68 -8.04 -10.69
C LYS A 91 6.84 -9.00 -9.88
N LEU A 92 6.79 -8.85 -8.56
CA LEU A 92 5.89 -9.60 -7.68
C LEU A 92 4.42 -9.33 -8.02
N ILE A 93 4.02 -8.06 -8.13
CA ILE A 93 2.64 -7.71 -8.51
C ILE A 93 2.28 -8.30 -9.87
N GLN A 94 3.15 -8.15 -10.87
CA GLN A 94 2.94 -8.71 -12.21
C GLN A 94 2.89 -10.25 -12.18
N TYR A 95 3.74 -10.90 -11.39
CA TYR A 95 3.69 -12.35 -11.20
C TYR A 95 2.34 -12.81 -10.67
N LEU A 96 1.86 -12.19 -9.59
CA LEU A 96 0.59 -12.55 -8.96
C LEU A 96 -0.59 -12.28 -9.89
N ASN A 97 -0.65 -11.10 -10.53
CA ASN A 97 -1.69 -10.76 -11.49
C ASN A 97 -1.75 -11.77 -12.65
N ARG A 98 -0.61 -12.28 -13.15
CA ARG A 98 -0.62 -13.34 -14.18
C ARG A 98 -1.18 -14.66 -13.65
N LYS A 99 -0.90 -15.02 -12.40
CA LYS A 99 -1.38 -16.28 -11.79
C LYS A 99 -2.88 -16.27 -11.54
N ILE A 100 -3.46 -15.13 -11.19
CA ILE A 100 -4.87 -14.98 -10.84
C ILE A 100 -5.73 -14.35 -11.95
N ARG A 101 -5.16 -14.13 -13.14
CA ARG A 101 -5.78 -13.39 -14.26
C ARG A 101 -7.21 -13.82 -14.62
N ASN A 102 -7.53 -15.10 -14.45
CA ASN A 102 -8.84 -15.67 -14.79
C ASN A 102 -9.70 -15.93 -13.53
N THR A 103 -9.49 -15.14 -12.48
CA THR A 103 -10.25 -15.21 -11.23
C THR A 103 -10.69 -13.80 -10.83
N PRO A 104 -11.69 -13.65 -9.95
CA PRO A 104 -12.10 -12.33 -9.45
C PRO A 104 -11.13 -11.76 -8.39
N PHE A 105 -10.10 -12.51 -8.01
CA PHE A 105 -9.17 -12.12 -6.96
C PHE A 105 -8.13 -11.11 -7.43
N HIS A 106 -7.73 -10.23 -6.51
CA HIS A 106 -6.70 -9.22 -6.70
C HIS A 106 -5.37 -9.63 -6.05
N PHE A 107 -4.25 -9.14 -6.57
CA PHE A 107 -2.92 -9.53 -6.06
C PHE A 107 -2.77 -9.25 -4.56
N SER A 108 -3.39 -8.16 -4.07
CA SER A 108 -3.30 -7.77 -2.66
C SER A 108 -3.93 -8.81 -1.73
N GLU A 109 -4.96 -9.53 -2.19
CA GLU A 109 -5.58 -10.61 -1.42
C GLU A 109 -4.62 -11.78 -1.26
N VAL A 110 -3.85 -12.09 -2.31
CA VAL A 110 -2.81 -13.12 -2.27
C VAL A 110 -1.68 -12.73 -1.31
N LEU A 111 -1.27 -11.45 -1.33
CA LEU A 111 -0.24 -10.90 -0.45
C LEU A 111 -0.67 -10.79 1.03
N SER A 112 -1.93 -11.01 1.36
CA SER A 112 -2.43 -10.79 2.71
C SER A 112 -1.82 -11.78 3.72
N LYS A 113 -1.35 -11.28 4.88
CA LYS A 113 -0.96 -12.11 6.03
C LYS A 113 -2.13 -12.91 6.61
N ARG A 114 -3.35 -12.38 6.43
CA ARG A 114 -4.58 -12.96 6.95
C ARG A 114 -5.56 -13.11 5.82
N LEU A 115 -5.86 -14.36 5.44
CA LEU A 115 -7.03 -14.63 4.63
C LEU A 115 -8.27 -14.70 5.53
N PRO A 116 -9.42 -14.22 5.07
CA PRO A 116 -10.68 -14.43 5.77
C PRO A 116 -11.04 -15.92 5.81
N ASP A 117 -11.85 -16.29 6.80
CA ASP A 117 -12.45 -17.62 6.87
C ASP A 117 -13.53 -17.81 5.80
N ASN A 118 -14.19 -16.72 5.40
CA ASN A 118 -15.22 -16.72 4.37
C ASN A 118 -14.91 -15.68 3.29
N LEU A 119 -14.56 -16.15 2.10
CA LEU A 119 -14.22 -15.35 0.92
C LEU A 119 -15.45 -14.77 0.20
N ASN A 120 -16.66 -15.20 0.55
CA ASN A 120 -17.92 -14.76 -0.07
C ASN A 120 -18.59 -13.58 0.64
N LYS A 121 -17.90 -12.90 1.56
CA LYS A 121 -18.46 -11.72 2.22
C LYS A 121 -18.19 -10.46 1.40
N GLU A 122 -19.21 -9.62 1.28
CA GLU A 122 -19.14 -8.32 0.57
C GLU A 122 -18.09 -7.37 1.17
N SER A 123 -17.79 -7.50 2.46
CA SER A 123 -16.77 -6.73 3.18
C SER A 123 -15.77 -7.69 3.82
N THR A 124 -14.72 -7.98 3.07
CA THR A 124 -13.66 -8.87 3.52
C THR A 124 -12.43 -8.07 3.91
N LEU A 125 -11.97 -8.25 5.14
CA LEU A 125 -10.76 -7.59 5.65
C LEU A 125 -9.52 -8.43 5.39
N TYR A 126 -8.53 -7.79 4.79
CA TYR A 126 -7.20 -8.33 4.52
C TYR A 126 -6.15 -7.49 5.25
N GLN A 127 -4.94 -8.02 5.37
CA GLN A 127 -3.82 -7.36 6.05
C GLN A 127 -2.55 -7.48 5.23
N LEU A 128 -2.10 -6.37 4.67
CA LEU A 128 -0.85 -6.27 3.93
C LEU A 128 0.33 -6.39 4.92
N PRO A 129 1.39 -7.17 4.63
CA PRO A 129 2.60 -7.23 5.43
C PRO A 129 3.22 -5.86 5.76
N GLU A 130 3.69 -5.67 7.00
CA GLU A 130 4.46 -4.48 7.38
C GLU A 130 5.75 -4.31 6.56
N GLN A 131 6.28 -5.40 6.00
CA GLN A 131 7.50 -5.38 5.19
C GLN A 131 7.32 -4.52 3.95
N PHE A 132 6.11 -4.42 3.42
CA PHE A 132 5.80 -3.54 2.28
C PHE A 132 5.56 -2.08 2.70
N ILE A 133 5.56 -1.78 4.00
CA ILE A 133 5.37 -0.42 4.51
C ILE A 133 6.74 0.24 4.61
N LEU A 134 7.05 1.16 3.69
CA LEU A 134 8.28 1.97 3.74
C LEU A 134 8.37 2.75 5.05
N GLY A 135 7.21 3.25 5.49
CA GLY A 135 7.07 4.04 6.70
C GLY A 135 5.90 5.00 6.56
N TYR A 136 5.95 6.09 7.32
CA TYR A 136 4.96 7.15 7.21
C TYR A 136 5.62 8.52 7.20
N PHE A 137 4.98 9.45 6.51
CA PHE A 137 5.31 10.85 6.51
C PHE A 137 4.40 11.60 7.47
N ASP A 138 5.01 12.38 8.36
CA ASP A 138 4.37 13.25 9.34
C ASP A 138 4.32 14.67 8.78
N HIS A 139 3.13 15.11 8.33
CA HIS A 139 2.93 16.44 7.73
C HIS A 139 2.95 17.58 8.77
N ILE A 140 2.82 17.27 10.06
CA ILE A 140 2.87 18.29 11.12
C ILE A 140 4.33 18.71 11.35
N HIS A 141 5.23 17.72 11.42
CA HIS A 141 6.65 17.92 11.68
C HIS A 141 7.51 17.87 10.41
N ASN A 142 6.91 17.66 9.23
CA ASN A 142 7.57 17.58 7.92
C ASN A 142 8.74 16.57 7.89
N ARG A 143 8.48 15.34 8.33
CA ARG A 143 9.51 14.30 8.41
C ARG A 143 8.98 12.94 7.99
N GLY A 144 9.82 12.16 7.31
CA GLY A 144 9.59 10.75 7.04
C GLY A 144 10.13 9.88 8.17
N ILE A 145 9.32 8.95 8.66
CA ILE A 145 9.70 7.93 9.65
C ILE A 145 9.74 6.60 8.90
N LYS A 146 10.95 6.04 8.75
CA LYS A 146 11.16 4.78 8.04
C LYS A 146 10.84 3.58 8.95
N ASN A 147 10.19 2.57 8.37
CA ASN A 147 10.01 1.28 8.99
C ASN A 147 11.33 0.48 8.95
N PRO A 148 11.91 0.06 10.09
CA PRO A 148 13.13 -0.73 10.11
C PRO A 148 12.97 -2.14 9.51
N ARG A 149 11.73 -2.62 9.34
CA ARG A 149 11.42 -3.93 8.73
C ARG A 149 11.03 -3.83 7.25
N PHE A 150 11.15 -2.65 6.64
CA PHE A 150 10.83 -2.47 5.24
C PHE A 150 11.71 -3.35 4.34
N ASP A 151 11.04 -4.15 3.52
CA ASP A 151 11.60 -5.01 2.49
C ASP A 151 10.57 -5.12 1.35
N PRO A 152 10.73 -4.35 0.26
CA PRO A 152 9.77 -4.34 -0.85
C PRO A 152 9.80 -5.64 -1.66
N TYR A 153 10.83 -6.47 -1.49
CA TYR A 153 11.02 -7.77 -2.13
C TYR A 153 10.54 -8.94 -1.26
N TYR A 154 9.89 -8.63 -0.14
CA TYR A 154 9.45 -9.64 0.83
C TYR A 154 8.57 -10.71 0.20
N HIS A 155 9.02 -11.97 0.25
CA HIS A 155 8.34 -13.11 -0.35
C HIS A 155 8.13 -14.27 0.66
N PRO A 156 7.21 -14.14 1.61
CA PRO A 156 6.91 -15.17 2.59
C PRO A 156 6.22 -16.39 1.99
N SER A 157 6.46 -17.54 2.63
CA SER A 157 5.91 -18.84 2.23
C SER A 157 4.38 -18.93 2.28
N PHE A 158 3.70 -18.05 3.01
CA PHE A 158 2.24 -18.03 3.05
C PHE A 158 1.61 -17.43 1.78
N PHE A 159 2.34 -16.66 0.97
CA PHE A 159 1.81 -16.14 -0.30
C PHE A 159 1.43 -17.27 -1.25
N GLU A 160 2.31 -18.26 -1.40
CA GLU A 160 2.04 -19.43 -2.24
C GLU A 160 0.87 -20.25 -1.70
N LYS A 161 0.76 -20.39 -0.37
CA LYS A 161 -0.40 -21.05 0.25
C LYS A 161 -1.70 -20.30 -0.04
N ASN A 162 -1.69 -18.97 0.05
CA ASN A 162 -2.85 -18.14 -0.25
C ASN A 162 -3.24 -18.25 -1.72
N LEU A 163 -2.27 -18.18 -2.62
CA LEU A 163 -2.49 -18.32 -4.06
C LEU A 163 -3.18 -19.64 -4.38
N GLN A 164 -2.68 -20.76 -3.84
CA GLN A 164 -3.29 -22.07 -4.05
C GLN A 164 -4.71 -22.14 -3.46
N LYS A 165 -4.93 -21.58 -2.26
CA LYS A 165 -6.26 -21.56 -1.62
C LYS A 165 -7.29 -20.81 -2.48
N LEU A 166 -6.91 -19.64 -3.02
CA LEU A 166 -7.78 -18.82 -3.86
C LEU A 166 -8.07 -19.50 -5.21
N LEU A 167 -7.05 -20.07 -5.87
CA LEU A 167 -7.23 -20.80 -7.13
C LEU A 167 -8.14 -22.03 -6.96
N ASN A 168 -7.94 -22.80 -5.89
CA ASN A 168 -8.80 -23.95 -5.58
C ASN A 168 -10.23 -23.53 -5.27
N TYR A 169 -10.40 -22.42 -4.53
CA TYR A 169 -11.71 -21.86 -4.25
C TYR A 169 -12.48 -21.53 -5.54
N HIS A 170 -11.84 -20.80 -6.46
CA HIS A 170 -12.44 -20.46 -7.75
C HIS A 170 -12.78 -21.70 -8.60
N THR A 171 -11.88 -22.67 -8.64
CA THR A 171 -12.10 -23.93 -9.39
C THR A 171 -13.32 -24.70 -8.86
N ASN A 172 -13.49 -24.76 -7.54
CA ASN A 172 -14.61 -25.46 -6.92
C ASN A 172 -15.95 -24.75 -7.15
N GLN A 173 -15.99 -23.42 -7.20
CA GLN A 173 -17.21 -22.68 -7.55
C GLN A 173 -17.65 -22.96 -9.00
N ASN A 174 -16.70 -23.01 -9.93
CA ASN A 174 -17.00 -23.26 -11.35
C ASN A 174 -17.23 -24.74 -11.70
N SER A 175 -17.00 -25.67 -10.76
CA SER A 175 -17.26 -27.11 -10.97
C SER A 175 -18.72 -27.50 -10.65
N HIS A 176 -19.52 -26.54 -10.16
CA HIS A 176 -20.93 -26.72 -9.81
C HIS A 176 -21.88 -25.98 -10.77
N GLU A 177 -21.36 -25.45 -11.88
CA GLU A 177 -22.11 -24.93 -13.04
C GLU A 177 -22.06 -25.93 -14.20
#